data_AF-A0A522LU60-F1
#
_entry.id   AF-A0A522LU60-F1
#
_cell.length_a   1.000
_cell.length_b   1.000
_cell.length_c   1.000
_cell.angle_alpha   90.00
_cell.angle_beta   90.00
_cell.angle_gamma   90.00
#
_symmetry.space_group_name_H-M   'P 1'
#
loop_
_entity.id
_entity.type
_entity.pdbx_description
1 polymer ?
#
loop_
_entity_poly.entity_id
_entity_poly.type
_entity_poly.pdbx_seq_one_letter_code
_entity_poly.pdbx_strand_id
1 'polypeptide(L)'
;MLQKPIPDFTETELWVVRTTLKERYGKDIPIELAEAEVMLGGEIGLAWCPTLWWFAKGASFAIIKLGEKSYRPIFSYHPETQIGTGTDVYDEIGDAIVDVLQVEADHMRKQKQKLKELQAKAGNKPSSPDDSDDSLTPLFWGD
;
A
#
# COMPACT_ATOMS: atom_id res chain seq x y z
N MET A 1 3.26 -14.03 -34.86
CA MET A 1 1.81 -14.02 -34.59
C MET A 1 1.46 -12.65 -34.02
N LEU A 2 0.40 -11.98 -34.50
CA LEU A 2 -0.03 -10.71 -33.91
C LEU A 2 -0.58 -11.00 -32.50
N GLN A 3 0.16 -10.62 -31.45
CA GLN A 3 -0.41 -10.47 -30.12
C GLN A 3 -1.53 -9.44 -30.25
N LYS A 4 -2.77 -9.81 -29.91
CA LYS A 4 -3.83 -8.81 -29.78
C LYS A 4 -3.44 -7.89 -28.62
N PRO A 5 -3.39 -6.57 -28.80
CA PRO A 5 -3.15 -5.65 -27.71
C PRO A 5 -4.27 -5.81 -26.68
N ILE A 6 -3.91 -5.72 -25.40
CA ILE A 6 -4.88 -5.70 -24.32
C ILE A 6 -5.74 -4.45 -24.51
N PRO A 7 -7.08 -4.55 -24.47
CA PRO A 7 -7.94 -3.39 -24.69
C PRO A 7 -7.81 -2.40 -23.53
N ASP A 8 -7.92 -1.12 -23.86
CA ASP A 8 -8.00 -0.04 -22.88
C ASP A 8 -9.20 -0.19 -21.94
N PHE A 9 -9.21 0.63 -20.90
CA PHE A 9 -10.36 0.73 -20.00
C PHE A 9 -11.58 1.29 -20.72
N THR A 10 -12.74 0.67 -20.49
CA THR A 10 -14.01 1.17 -21.01
C THR A 10 -14.52 2.34 -20.17
N GLU A 11 -15.40 3.19 -20.73
CA GLU A 11 -15.99 4.29 -19.94
C GLU A 11 -16.79 3.76 -18.73
N THR A 12 -17.42 2.59 -18.86
CA THR A 12 -18.10 1.91 -17.75
C THR A 12 -17.13 1.54 -16.64
N GLU A 13 -15.97 0.95 -16.99
CA GLU A 13 -14.92 0.61 -16.02
C GLU A 13 -14.38 1.87 -15.32
N LEU A 14 -14.10 2.93 -16.07
CA LEU A 14 -13.66 4.22 -15.52
C LEU A 14 -14.70 4.83 -14.60
N TRP A 15 -15.98 4.76 -14.97
CA TRP A 15 -17.08 5.27 -14.16
C TRP A 15 -17.21 4.52 -12.83
N VAL A 16 -17.08 3.19 -12.85
CA VAL A 16 -17.08 2.36 -11.62
C VAL A 16 -15.96 2.81 -10.68
N VAL A 17 -14.72 2.89 -11.18
CA VAL A 17 -13.56 3.30 -10.39
C VAL A 17 -13.74 4.69 -9.79
N ARG A 18 -14.15 5.68 -10.62
CA ARG A 18 -14.40 7.06 -10.17
C ARG A 18 -15.45 7.11 -9.06
N THR A 19 -16.56 6.41 -9.24
CA THR A 19 -17.68 6.41 -8.29
C THR A 19 -17.28 5.77 -6.96
N THR A 20 -16.61 4.62 -7.00
CA THR A 20 -16.12 3.95 -5.78
C THR A 20 -15.10 4.81 -5.03
N LEU A 21 -14.16 5.46 -5.72
CA LEU A 21 -13.21 6.38 -5.08
C LEU A 21 -13.93 7.59 -4.45
N LYS A 22 -14.91 8.14 -5.15
CA LYS A 22 -15.71 9.27 -4.63
C LYS A 22 -16.46 8.89 -3.36
N GLU A 23 -17.10 7.71 -3.34
CA GLU A 23 -17.77 7.19 -2.14
C GLU A 23 -16.78 6.94 -0.99
N ARG A 24 -15.61 6.38 -1.30
CA ARG A 24 -14.57 6.07 -0.30
C ARG A 24 -13.97 7.31 0.36
N TYR A 25 -13.72 8.35 -0.41
CA TYR A 25 -12.95 9.54 0.01
C TYR A 25 -13.81 10.80 0.18
N GLY A 26 -15.08 10.78 -0.21
CA GLY A 26 -16.01 11.90 -0.12
C GLY A 26 -15.72 13.05 -1.10
N LYS A 27 -14.84 12.83 -2.09
CA LYS A 27 -14.43 13.81 -3.10
C LYS A 27 -13.91 13.09 -4.35
N ASP A 28 -13.88 13.81 -5.46
CA ASP A 28 -13.29 13.30 -6.69
C ASP A 28 -11.76 13.13 -6.52
N ILE A 29 -11.27 11.95 -6.90
CA ILE A 29 -9.85 11.61 -6.90
C ILE A 29 -9.37 11.59 -8.35
N PRO A 30 -8.31 12.35 -8.71
CA PRO A 30 -7.72 12.29 -10.03
C PRO A 30 -7.22 10.87 -10.32
N ILE A 31 -7.63 10.32 -11.47
CA ILE A 31 -7.16 9.04 -11.98
C ILE A 31 -6.35 9.34 -13.23
N GLU A 32 -5.14 8.78 -13.28
CA GLU A 32 -4.26 8.85 -14.45
C GLU A 32 -4.32 7.53 -15.21
N LEU A 33 -4.38 7.64 -16.54
CA LEU A 33 -4.22 6.50 -17.44
C LEU A 33 -2.72 6.37 -17.76
N ALA A 34 -2.19 5.18 -17.52
CA ALA A 34 -0.79 4.84 -17.71
C ALA A 34 -0.65 3.47 -18.36
N GLU A 35 0.59 3.10 -18.67
CA GLU A 35 0.96 1.79 -19.18
C GLU A 35 1.96 1.16 -18.20
N ALA A 36 1.74 -0.10 -17.82
CA ALA A 36 2.66 -0.85 -16.98
C ALA A 36 3.23 -2.03 -17.74
N GLU A 37 4.54 -2.21 -17.67
CA GLU A 37 5.22 -3.37 -18.21
C GLU A 37 5.09 -4.54 -17.22
N VAL A 38 4.35 -5.58 -17.61
CA VAL A 38 3.97 -6.68 -16.72
C VAL A 38 4.38 -8.01 -17.34
N MET A 39 4.99 -8.87 -16.53
CA MET A 39 5.27 -10.23 -16.92
C MET A 39 3.99 -11.07 -16.81
N LEU A 40 3.42 -11.40 -17.97
CA LEU A 40 2.29 -12.30 -18.08
C LEU A 40 2.81 -13.74 -18.15
N GLY A 41 2.21 -14.64 -17.38
CA GLY A 41 2.64 -16.03 -17.33
C GLY A 41 2.51 -16.75 -18.69
N GLY A 42 3.32 -17.79 -18.90
CA GLY A 42 3.29 -18.63 -20.11
C GLY A 42 4.11 -18.06 -21.27
N GLU A 43 3.64 -18.25 -22.51
CA GLU A 43 4.33 -17.84 -23.75
C GLU A 43 4.21 -16.34 -24.08
N ILE A 44 3.41 -15.60 -23.31
CA ILE A 44 3.09 -14.18 -23.58
C ILE A 44 4.27 -13.26 -23.22
N GLY A 45 5.02 -13.62 -22.17
CA GLY A 45 6.20 -12.89 -21.73
C GLY A 45 5.86 -11.51 -21.17
N LEU A 46 6.75 -10.56 -21.41
CA LEU A 46 6.63 -9.17 -20.95
C LEU A 46 5.69 -8.39 -21.88
N ALA A 47 4.66 -7.76 -21.32
CA ALA A 47 3.65 -7.03 -22.08
C ALA A 47 3.32 -5.68 -21.45
N TRP A 48 3.08 -4.68 -22.30
CA TRP A 48 2.53 -3.39 -21.89
C TRP A 48 1.03 -3.51 -21.67
N CYS A 49 0.61 -3.16 -20.46
CA CYS A 49 -0.76 -3.34 -19.97
C CYS A 49 -1.35 -1.98 -19.57
N PRO A 50 -2.56 -1.65 -20.06
CA PRO A 50 -3.29 -0.47 -19.62
C PRO A 50 -3.44 -0.46 -18.10
N THR A 51 -3.16 0.69 -17.49
CA THR A 51 -3.12 0.84 -16.03
C THR A 51 -3.86 2.09 -15.59
N LEU A 52 -4.75 1.94 -14.62
CA LEU A 52 -5.28 3.08 -13.86
C LEU A 52 -4.39 3.33 -12.67
N TRP A 53 -4.04 4.59 -12.43
CA TRP A 53 -3.24 4.99 -11.27
C TRP A 53 -3.90 6.14 -10.53
N TRP A 54 -3.81 6.12 -9.20
CA TRP A 54 -4.19 7.26 -8.36
C TRP A 54 -3.38 7.29 -7.07
N PHE A 55 -3.32 8.47 -6.46
CA PHE A 55 -2.65 8.68 -5.17
C PHE A 55 -3.64 9.16 -4.11
N ALA A 56 -3.69 8.47 -2.97
CA ALA A 56 -4.55 8.85 -1.86
C ALA A 56 -3.97 8.39 -0.51
N LYS A 57 -4.13 9.23 0.52
CA LYS A 57 -3.70 8.94 1.91
C LYS A 57 -2.23 8.53 2.06
N GLY A 58 -1.36 8.98 1.17
CA GLY A 58 0.07 8.65 1.22
C GLY A 58 0.43 7.33 0.51
N ALA A 59 -0.54 6.66 -0.11
CA ALA A 59 -0.33 5.45 -0.91
C ALA A 59 -0.61 5.74 -2.40
N SER A 60 0.21 5.13 -3.24
CA SER A 60 -0.03 4.97 -4.67
C SER A 60 -0.83 3.70 -4.89
N PHE A 61 -1.84 3.77 -5.74
CA PHE A 61 -2.66 2.63 -6.12
C PHE A 61 -2.62 2.47 -7.63
N ALA A 62 -2.69 1.23 -8.09
CA ALA A 62 -2.87 0.93 -9.49
C ALA A 62 -3.80 -0.25 -9.72
N ILE A 63 -4.54 -0.22 -10.82
CA ILE A 63 -5.28 -1.36 -11.36
C ILE A 63 -4.74 -1.61 -12.76
N ILE A 64 -4.08 -2.75 -12.93
CA ILE A 64 -3.48 -3.16 -14.19
C ILE A 64 -4.46 -4.08 -14.91
N LYS A 65 -4.78 -3.76 -16.17
CA LYS A 65 -5.64 -4.58 -17.03
C LYS A 65 -4.78 -5.60 -17.76
N LEU A 66 -4.99 -6.88 -17.47
CA LEU A 66 -4.24 -8.01 -18.05
C LEU A 66 -4.99 -8.66 -19.23
N GLY A 67 -6.24 -8.25 -19.47
CA GLY A 67 -7.13 -8.79 -20.50
C GLY A 67 -8.48 -8.07 -20.48
N GLU A 68 -9.45 -8.54 -21.28
CA GLU A 68 -10.76 -7.88 -21.41
C GLU A 68 -11.51 -7.75 -20.07
N LYS A 69 -11.41 -8.77 -19.22
CA LYS A 69 -12.01 -8.85 -17.88
C LYS A 69 -11.03 -9.50 -16.92
N SER A 70 -9.85 -8.89 -16.80
CA SER A 70 -8.76 -9.44 -16.00
C SER A 70 -7.98 -8.29 -15.42
N TYR A 71 -8.06 -8.11 -14.11
CA TYR A 71 -7.56 -6.95 -13.39
C TYR A 71 -6.65 -7.38 -12.25
N ARG A 72 -5.50 -6.74 -12.13
CA ARG A 72 -4.60 -6.90 -10.98
C ARG A 72 -4.50 -5.58 -10.23
N PRO A 73 -5.11 -5.47 -9.04
CA PRO A 73 -4.91 -4.32 -8.18
C PRO A 73 -3.60 -4.45 -7.39
N ILE A 74 -2.89 -3.33 -7.26
CA ILE A 74 -1.71 -3.19 -6.40
C ILE A 74 -1.77 -1.85 -5.67
N PHE A 75 -1.15 -1.77 -4.50
CA PHE A 75 -0.87 -0.50 -3.85
C PHE A 75 0.54 -0.48 -3.28
N SER A 76 1.09 0.71 -3.08
CA SER A 76 2.42 0.92 -2.54
C SER A 76 2.49 2.22 -1.74
N TYR A 77 3.19 2.18 -0.61
CA TYR A 77 3.57 3.42 0.08
C TYR A 77 4.91 3.95 -0.43
N HIS A 78 5.77 3.07 -0.95
CA HIS A 78 7.05 3.42 -1.56
C HIS A 78 7.16 2.77 -2.94
N PRO A 79 7.80 3.40 -3.93
CA PRO A 79 7.90 2.86 -5.29
C PRO A 79 8.49 1.44 -5.35
N GLU A 80 9.38 1.12 -4.42
CA GLU A 80 10.08 -0.17 -4.35
C GLU A 80 9.24 -1.30 -3.72
N THR A 81 8.12 -0.97 -3.06
CA THR A 81 7.30 -1.95 -2.32
C THR A 81 5.90 -2.04 -2.90
N GLN A 82 5.70 -3.02 -3.79
CA GLN A 82 4.37 -3.35 -4.29
C GLN A 82 3.70 -4.34 -3.34
N ILE A 83 2.50 -4.00 -2.88
CA ILE A 83 1.68 -4.85 -2.03
C ILE A 83 0.43 -5.19 -2.83
N GLY A 84 0.28 -6.48 -3.16
CA GLY A 84 -0.93 -7.01 -3.77
C GLY A 84 -2.03 -7.25 -2.72
N THR A 85 -3.22 -7.59 -3.19
CA THR A 85 -4.38 -7.88 -2.34
C THR A 85 -4.43 -9.32 -1.82
N GLY A 86 -3.60 -10.22 -2.36
CA GLY A 86 -3.61 -11.66 -2.06
C GLY A 86 -4.42 -12.50 -3.06
N THR A 87 -5.27 -11.86 -3.86
CA THR A 87 -5.86 -12.43 -5.08
C THR A 87 -5.18 -11.79 -6.28
N ASP A 88 -4.55 -12.61 -7.12
CA ASP A 88 -3.66 -12.11 -8.18
C ASP A 88 -4.39 -11.47 -9.37
N VAL A 89 -5.64 -11.88 -9.62
CA VAL A 89 -6.46 -11.48 -10.78
C VAL A 89 -7.94 -11.51 -10.44
N TYR A 90 -8.67 -10.46 -10.79
CA TYR A 90 -10.11 -10.31 -10.69
C TYR A 90 -10.72 -10.23 -12.09
N ASP A 91 -11.94 -10.73 -12.26
CA ASP A 91 -12.72 -10.60 -13.49
C ASP A 91 -13.62 -9.36 -13.52
N GLU A 92 -13.91 -8.79 -12.35
CA GLU A 92 -14.68 -7.56 -12.18
C GLU A 92 -13.82 -6.42 -11.59
N ILE A 93 -13.84 -5.25 -12.23
CA ILE A 93 -13.04 -4.09 -11.79
C ILE A 93 -13.55 -3.51 -10.46
N GLY A 94 -14.86 -3.61 -10.21
CA GLY A 94 -15.49 -3.18 -8.96
C GLY A 94 -14.93 -3.95 -7.75
N ASP A 95 -14.80 -5.26 -7.88
CA ASP A 95 -14.20 -6.09 -6.83
C ASP A 95 -12.71 -5.78 -6.64
N ALA A 96 -11.97 -5.62 -7.75
CA ALA A 96 -10.55 -5.26 -7.69
C ALA A 96 -10.31 -3.95 -6.92
N ILE A 97 -11.09 -2.90 -7.19
CA ILE A 97 -10.94 -1.61 -6.50
C ILE A 97 -11.40 -1.66 -5.05
N VAL A 98 -12.49 -2.37 -4.75
CA VAL A 98 -12.96 -2.49 -3.37
C VAL A 98 -11.94 -3.24 -2.53
N ASP A 99 -11.38 -4.34 -3.05
CA ASP A 99 -10.47 -5.16 -2.28
C ASP A 99 -9.13 -4.45 -2.02
N VAL A 100 -8.57 -3.73 -3.00
CA VAL A 100 -7.32 -2.97 -2.77
C VAL A 100 -7.47 -1.88 -1.71
N LEU A 101 -8.63 -1.22 -1.67
CA LEU A 101 -8.93 -0.20 -0.67
C LEU A 101 -9.16 -0.82 0.72
N GLN A 102 -9.69 -2.05 0.79
CA GLN A 102 -9.86 -2.78 2.05
C GLN A 102 -8.53 -3.27 2.59
N VAL A 103 -7.70 -3.89 1.76
CA VAL A 103 -6.37 -4.38 2.12
C VAL A 103 -5.47 -3.24 2.59
N GLU A 104 -5.51 -2.08 1.93
CA GLU A 104 -4.77 -0.89 2.38
C GLU A 104 -5.26 -0.43 3.76
N ALA A 105 -6.57 -0.35 3.97
CA ALA A 105 -7.12 0.06 5.26
C ALA A 105 -6.73 -0.91 6.39
N ASP A 106 -6.69 -2.21 6.12
CA ASP A 106 -6.24 -3.23 7.06
C ASP A 106 -4.75 -3.15 7.34
N HIS A 107 -3.94 -2.89 6.32
CA HIS A 107 -2.52 -2.62 6.48
C HIS A 107 -2.30 -1.42 7.42
N MET A 108 -3.00 -0.30 7.20
CA MET A 108 -2.93 0.87 8.08
C MET A 108 -3.31 0.56 9.53
N ARG A 109 -4.39 -0.22 9.74
CA ARG A 109 -4.85 -0.63 11.07
C ARG A 109 -3.78 -1.44 11.81
N LYS A 110 -3.20 -2.44 11.14
CA LYS A 110 -2.14 -3.29 11.69
C LYS A 110 -0.89 -2.48 12.05
N GLN A 111 -0.46 -1.56 11.18
CA GLN A 111 0.70 -0.70 11.47
C GLN A 111 0.44 0.21 12.67
N LYS A 112 -0.74 0.82 12.76
CA LYS A 112 -1.13 1.67 13.89
C LYS A 112 -1.16 0.90 15.21
N GLN A 113 -1.66 -0.34 15.19
CA GLN A 113 -1.68 -1.19 16.38
C GLN A 113 -0.25 -1.54 16.82
N LYS A 114 0.60 -1.98 15.88
CA LYS A 114 2.01 -2.29 16.17
C LYS A 114 2.76 -1.10 16.76
N LEU A 115 2.53 0.10 16.22
CA LEU A 115 3.14 1.33 16.75
C LEU A 115 2.71 1.61 18.20
N LYS A 116 1.41 1.46 18.51
CA LYS A 116 0.89 1.61 19.87
C LYS A 116 1.51 0.59 20.84
N GLU A 117 1.64 -0.67 20.43
CA GLU A 117 2.26 -1.72 21.24
C GLU A 117 3.74 -1.44 21.52
N LEU A 118 4.48 -0.95 20.53
CA LEU A 118 5.88 -0.54 20.70
C LEU A 118 6.01 0.65 21.65
N GLN A 119 5.13 1.64 21.54
CA GLN A 119 5.10 2.80 22.44
C GLN A 119 4.75 2.40 23.88
N ALA A 120 3.78 1.49 24.06
CA ALA A 120 3.44 0.96 25.39
C ALA A 120 4.61 0.20 26.04
N LYS A 121 5.40 -0.54 25.25
CA LYS A 121 6.61 -1.23 25.73
C LYS A 121 7.74 -0.26 26.05
N ALA A 122 7.92 0.80 25.25
CA ALA A 122 8.95 1.82 25.48
C ALA A 122 8.63 2.73 26.67
N GLY A 123 7.35 3.05 26.90
CA GLY A 123 6.88 3.83 28.04
C GLY A 123 6.93 3.10 29.38
N ASN A 124 7.18 1.78 29.37
CA ASN A 124 7.28 0.96 30.58
C ASN A 124 8.74 0.68 31.00
N LYS A 125 9.70 1.51 30.55
CA LYS A 125 11.08 1.46 31.03
C LYS A 125 11.12 2.07 32.44
N PRO A 126 11.50 1.33 33.50
CA PRO A 126 11.65 1.95 34.81
C PRO A 126 12.73 3.02 34.71
N SER A 127 12.37 4.26 35.04
CA SER A 127 13.35 5.30 35.33
C SER A 127 14.21 4.78 36.48
N SER A 128 15.51 4.61 36.21
CA SER A 128 16.48 4.30 37.25
C SER A 128 16.33 5.34 38.37
N PRO A 129 16.25 4.95 39.65
CA PRO A 129 16.25 5.92 40.73
C PRO A 129 17.63 6.57 40.79
N ASP A 130 17.64 7.86 40.47
CA ASP A 130 18.41 8.92 41.14
C ASP A 130 19.71 8.48 41.84
N ASP A 131 20.83 8.49 41.12
CA ASP A 131 22.16 8.53 41.75
C ASP A 131 22.45 9.96 42.22
N SER A 132 21.72 10.43 43.23
CA SER A 132 22.16 11.54 44.07
C SER A 132 22.96 10.96 45.24
N ASP A 133 24.19 10.52 44.99
CA ASP A 133 25.19 10.31 46.05
C ASP A 133 25.78 11.68 46.43
N ASP A 134 25.00 12.40 47.22
CA ASP A 134 25.43 13.59 47.94
C ASP A 134 26.13 13.11 49.23
N SER A 135 27.35 12.57 49.10
CA SER A 135 28.22 12.31 50.24
C SER A 135 29.67 12.72 49.97
N LEU A 136 29.96 13.96 50.37
CA LEU A 136 31.30 14.44 50.68
C LEU A 136 31.97 13.51 51.70
N THR A 137 32.93 12.69 51.26
CA THR A 137 34.04 12.25 52.11
C THR A 137 35.35 12.25 51.33
N PRO A 138 36.38 13.02 51.74
CA PRO A 138 37.74 12.82 51.27
C PRO A 138 38.43 11.84 52.21
N LEU A 139 38.62 10.59 51.78
CA LEU A 139 39.45 9.61 52.47
C LEU A 139 40.58 9.15 51.55
N PHE A 140 41.57 10.03 51.50
CA PHE A 140 42.92 9.82 51.00
C PHE A 140 43.69 8.90 51.98
N TRP A 141 43.96 7.65 51.58
CA TRP A 141 44.93 6.76 52.21
C TRP A 141 45.77 6.08 51.10
N GLY A 142 47.08 6.37 51.05
CA GLY A 142 48.04 5.72 50.15
C GLY A 142 49.42 6.40 50.19
N ASP A 143 50.29 5.86 51.05
CA ASP A 143 51.73 6.07 51.29
C ASP A 143 52.26 7.44 51.76
#